data_AF-A0AAE3CD24-F1
#
_entry.id   AF-A0AAE3CD24-F1
#
_cell.length_a   1.000
_cell.length_b   1.000
_cell.length_c   1.000
_cell.angle_alpha   90.00
_cell.angle_beta   90.00
_cell.angle_gamma   90.00
#
_symmetry.space_group_name_H-M   'P 1'
#
loop_
_entity.id
_entity.type
_entity.pdbx_description
1 polymer ?
#
loop_
_entity_poly.entity_id
_entity_poly.type
_entity_poly.pdbx_seq_one_letter_code
_entity_poly.pdbx_strand_id
1 'polypeptide(L)'
;MSEKISSAELAEKKRHIIPGLAEKFRISQEKAEKFLKLAIEDCARSKYRLTVTKDTIYGPPEKIREMIKEIEEWTADEFDEEDFEIIGYCKNI
;
A
#
# COMPACT_ATOMS: atom_id res chain seq x y z
N MET A 1 -3.89 -2.73 23.91
CA MET A 1 -3.47 -1.42 23.37
C MET A 1 -3.54 -1.54 21.86
N SER A 2 -4.07 -0.53 21.15
CA SER A 2 -4.09 -0.53 19.68
C SER A 2 -2.95 0.35 19.18
N GLU A 3 -2.17 -0.14 18.22
CA GLU A 3 -1.18 0.66 17.50
C GLU A 3 -1.85 1.36 16.32
N LYS A 4 -1.23 2.43 15.84
CA LYS A 4 -1.66 3.16 14.64
C LYS A 4 -0.46 3.50 13.77
N ILE A 5 -0.64 3.46 12.46
CA ILE A 5 0.37 3.86 11.48
C ILE A 5 -0.29 4.51 10.27
N SER A 6 0.39 5.49 9.66
CA SER A 6 -0.09 6.14 8.44
C SER A 6 0.29 5.34 7.19
N SER A 7 -0.66 5.10 6.29
CA SER A 7 -0.40 4.54 4.96
C SER A 7 0.51 5.46 4.13
N ALA A 8 0.40 6.78 4.33
CA ALA A 8 1.28 7.75 3.67
C ALA A 8 2.73 7.66 4.17
N GLU A 9 2.96 7.46 5.47
CA GLU A 9 4.31 7.25 6.01
C GLU A 9 4.94 5.96 5.46
N LEU A 10 4.15 4.89 5.34
CA LEU A 10 4.61 3.62 4.76
C LEU A 10 4.93 3.75 3.26
N ALA A 11 4.09 4.46 2.50
CA ALA A 11 4.34 4.74 1.09
C ALA A 11 5.60 5.58 0.89
N GLU A 12 5.87 6.56 1.76
CA GLU A 12 7.09 7.38 1.71
C GLU A 12 8.35 6.55 1.97
N LYS A 13 8.32 5.64 2.95
CA LYS A 13 9.42 4.68 3.17
C LYS A 13 9.67 3.80 1.95
N LYS A 14 8.62 3.50 1.19
CA LYS A 14 8.64 2.71 -0.04
C LYS A 14 8.78 3.55 -1.31
N ARG A 15 9.17 4.81 -1.22
CA ARG A 15 9.34 5.69 -2.39
C ARG A 15 10.28 5.14 -3.47
N HIS A 16 11.22 4.27 -3.10
CA HIS A 16 12.17 3.65 -4.03
C HIS A 16 11.51 2.71 -5.06
N ILE A 17 10.34 2.11 -4.78
CA ILE A 17 9.65 1.25 -5.75
C ILE A 17 8.73 2.02 -6.70
N ILE A 18 8.39 3.28 -6.39
CA ILE A 18 7.48 4.12 -7.17
C ILE A 18 7.91 4.27 -8.64
N PRO A 19 9.20 4.52 -8.98
CA PRO A 19 9.63 4.56 -10.37
C PRO A 19 9.40 3.25 -11.12
N GLY A 20 9.63 2.11 -10.46
CA GLY A 20 9.40 0.78 -11.04
C GLY A 20 7.91 0.52 -11.31
N LEU A 21 7.03 0.88 -10.36
CA LEU A 21 5.58 0.80 -10.54
C LEU A 21 5.09 1.74 -11.66
N ALA A 22 5.62 2.96 -11.72
CA ALA A 22 5.28 3.93 -12.75
C ALA A 22 5.64 3.44 -14.15
N GLU A 23 6.83 2.84 -14.31
CA GLU A 23 7.27 2.25 -15.57
C GLU A 23 6.45 1.01 -15.93
N LYS A 24 6.25 0.09 -14.98
CA LYS A 24 5.51 -1.16 -15.16
C LYS A 24 4.08 -0.91 -15.63
N PHE A 25 3.35 -0.01 -14.97
CA PHE A 25 1.96 0.31 -15.29
C PHE A 25 1.80 1.46 -16.29
N ARG A 26 2.91 2.02 -16.80
CA ARG A 26 2.93 3.18 -17.72
C ARG A 26 2.10 4.36 -17.20
N ILE A 27 2.21 4.63 -15.91
CA ILE A 27 1.52 5.73 -15.21
C ILE A 27 2.53 6.77 -14.72
N SER A 28 2.04 7.95 -14.32
CA SER A 28 2.90 8.94 -13.67
C SER A 28 3.35 8.45 -12.29
N GLN A 29 4.51 8.92 -11.82
CA GLN A 29 4.99 8.61 -10.46
C GLN A 29 3.99 9.06 -9.38
N GLU A 30 3.23 10.13 -9.62
CA GLU A 30 2.15 10.55 -8.71
C GLU A 30 1.03 9.51 -8.63
N LYS A 31 0.62 8.94 -9.77
CA LYS A 31 -0.37 7.85 -9.81
C LYS A 31 0.19 6.58 -9.16
N ALA A 32 1.47 6.26 -9.38
CA ALA A 32 2.13 5.13 -8.73
C ALA A 32 2.22 5.31 -7.21
N GLU A 33 2.47 6.52 -6.71
CA GLU A 33 2.42 6.82 -5.28
C GLU A 33 1.02 6.62 -4.70
N LYS A 34 -0.01 7.12 -5.40
CA LYS A 34 -1.42 6.91 -5.01
C LYS A 34 -1.78 5.43 -5.00
N PHE A 35 -1.37 4.69 -6.04
CA PHE A 35 -1.55 3.25 -6.13
C PHE A 35 -0.90 2.53 -4.94
N LEU A 36 0.35 2.85 -4.61
CA LEU A 36 1.06 2.25 -3.48
C LEU A 36 0.34 2.51 -2.15
N LYS A 37 -0.13 3.75 -1.91
CA LYS A 37 -0.93 4.08 -0.72
C LYS A 37 -2.18 3.21 -0.64
N LEU A 38 -2.90 3.08 -1.75
CA LEU A 38 -4.11 2.27 -1.82
C LEU A 38 -3.82 0.77 -1.66
N ALA A 39 -2.71 0.27 -2.18
CA ALA A 39 -2.28 -1.11 -1.98
C ALA A 39 -1.98 -1.42 -0.51
N ILE A 40 -1.32 -0.49 0.19
CA ILE A 40 -1.07 -0.59 1.63
C ILE A 40 -2.39 -0.63 2.41
N GLU A 41 -3.35 0.23 2.04
CA GLU A 41 -4.67 0.26 2.68
C GLU A 41 -5.49 -1.01 2.40
N ASP A 42 -5.43 -1.53 1.18
CA ASP A 42 -6.12 -2.77 0.81
C ASP A 42 -5.52 -3.96 1.56
N CYS A 43 -4.18 -4.10 1.54
CA CYS A 43 -3.48 -5.13 2.31
C CYS A 43 -3.87 -5.11 3.79
N ALA A 44 -3.91 -3.92 4.39
CA ALA A 44 -4.34 -3.75 5.78
C ALA A 44 -5.77 -4.27 6.01
N ARG A 45 -6.73 -3.95 5.12
CA ARG A 45 -8.14 -4.36 5.23
C ARG A 45 -8.35 -5.83 4.90
N SER A 46 -7.88 -6.27 3.74
CA SER A 46 -8.16 -7.56 3.13
C SER A 46 -7.39 -8.68 3.82
N LYS A 47 -6.06 -8.51 3.98
CA LYS A 47 -5.17 -9.55 4.50
C LYS A 47 -5.11 -9.54 6.02
N TYR A 48 -4.82 -8.38 6.62
CA TYR A 48 -4.62 -8.28 8.08
C TYR A 48 -5.91 -8.02 8.87
N ARG A 49 -7.01 -7.68 8.19
CA ARG A 49 -8.30 -7.32 8.80
C ARG A 49 -8.17 -6.16 9.81
N LEU A 50 -7.35 -5.18 9.46
CA LEU A 50 -7.12 -3.95 10.20
C LEU A 50 -8.15 -2.89 9.81
N THR A 51 -8.35 -1.93 10.70
CA THR A 51 -9.26 -0.80 10.44
C THR A 51 -8.48 0.33 9.78
N VAL A 52 -8.95 0.82 8.63
CA VAL A 52 -8.31 1.95 7.94
C VAL A 52 -9.29 3.13 7.89
N THR A 53 -8.86 4.28 8.41
CA THR A 53 -9.64 5.53 8.45
C THR A 53 -8.73 6.70 8.11
N LYS A 54 -9.06 7.48 7.06
CA LYS A 54 -8.33 8.69 6.63
C LYS A 54 -6.80 8.47 6.64
N ASP A 55 -6.34 7.52 5.83
CA ASP A 55 -4.92 7.15 5.70
C ASP A 55 -4.27 6.58 6.97
N THR A 56 -5.03 6.35 8.04
CA THR A 56 -4.50 5.78 9.29
C THR A 56 -5.02 4.36 9.47
N ILE A 57 -4.08 3.43 9.67
CA ILE A 57 -4.33 2.01 9.89
C ILE A 57 -4.25 1.75 11.39
N TYR A 58 -5.27 1.09 11.93
CA TYR A 58 -5.43 0.79 13.35
C TYR A 58 -5.65 -0.71 13.58
N GLY A 59 -5.10 -1.22 14.67
CA GLY A 59 -5.40 -2.57 15.13
C GLY A 59 -4.40 -3.11 16.14
N PRO A 60 -4.36 -4.44 16.30
CA PRO A 60 -3.44 -5.09 17.22
C PRO A 60 -1.98 -4.81 16.85
N PRO A 61 -1.11 -4.52 17.84
CA PRO A 61 0.31 -4.28 17.65
C PRO A 61 1.01 -5.33 16.79
N GLU A 62 0.74 -6.61 17.07
CA GLU A 62 1.35 -7.74 16.38
C GLU A 62 1.03 -7.72 14.89
N LYS A 63 -0.25 -7.56 14.54
CA LYS A 63 -0.70 -7.50 13.15
C LYS A 63 -0.15 -6.29 12.40
N ILE A 64 -0.08 -5.13 13.06
CA ILE A 64 0.52 -3.94 12.45
C ILE A 64 2.00 -4.19 12.15
N ARG A 65 2.74 -4.81 13.07
CA ARG A 65 4.17 -5.14 12.85
C ARG A 65 4.37 -6.17 11.74
N GLU A 66 3.52 -7.19 11.67
CA GLU A 66 3.56 -8.17 10.59
C GLU A 66 3.29 -7.51 9.23
N MET A 67 2.28 -6.66 9.14
CA MET A 67 1.97 -5.88 7.93
C MET A 67 3.12 -4.96 7.52
N ILE A 68 3.73 -4.25 8.48
CA ILE A 68 4.87 -3.37 8.20
C ILE A 68 6.03 -4.17 7.60
N LYS A 69 6.37 -5.32 8.19
CA LYS A 69 7.45 -6.18 7.69
C LYS A 69 7.18 -6.63 6.26
N GLU A 70 5.97 -7.07 5.98
CA GLU A 70 5.58 -7.48 4.62
C GLU A 70 5.70 -6.33 3.62
N ILE A 71 5.19 -5.14 3.97
CA ILE A 71 5.32 -3.95 3.12
C ILE A 71 6.80 -3.58 2.92
N GLU A 72 7.63 -3.73 3.95
CA GLU A 72 9.08 -3.54 3.90
C GLU A 72 9.80 -4.52 2.97
N GLU A 73 9.18 -5.65 2.64
CA GLU A 73 9.68 -6.63 1.67
C GLU A 73 9.14 -6.41 0.25
N TRP A 74 8.10 -5.59 0.06
CA TRP A 74 7.52 -5.33 -1.26
C TRP A 74 8.52 -4.72 -2.24
N THR A 75 8.49 -5.26 -3.45
CA THR A 75 9.22 -4.77 -4.63
C THR A 75 8.22 -4.41 -5.74
N ALA A 76 8.65 -3.70 -6.78
CA ALA A 76 7.77 -3.38 -7.91
C ALA A 76 7.33 -4.63 -8.71
N ASP A 77 8.09 -5.72 -8.61
CA ASP A 77 7.77 -6.98 -9.31
C ASP A 77 6.58 -7.71 -8.71
N GLU A 78 6.32 -7.55 -7.41
CA GLU A 78 5.21 -8.18 -6.68
C GLU A 78 3.83 -7.68 -7.13
N PHE A 79 3.75 -6.56 -7.85
CA PHE A 79 2.49 -5.99 -8.32
C PHE A 79 2.27 -6.32 -9.79
N ASP A 80 1.17 -6.96 -10.13
CA ASP A 80 0.79 -7.26 -11.51
C ASP A 80 -0.35 -6.37 -12.04
N GLU A 81 -0.75 -6.60 -13.28
CA GLU A 81 -1.85 -5.84 -13.89
C GLU A 81 -3.18 -6.09 -13.17
N GLU A 82 -3.39 -7.26 -12.57
CA GLU A 82 -4.61 -7.56 -11.82
C GLU A 82 -4.66 -6.74 -10.52
N ASP A 83 -3.54 -6.62 -9.80
CA ASP A 83 -3.43 -5.71 -8.65
C ASP A 83 -3.75 -4.27 -9.04
N PHE A 84 -3.20 -3.82 -10.18
CA PHE A 84 -3.47 -2.48 -10.70
C PHE A 84 -4.93 -2.29 -11.11
N GLU A 85 -5.56 -3.27 -11.75
CA GLU A 85 -6.97 -3.19 -12.10
C GLU A 85 -7.85 -3.16 -10.84
N ILE A 86 -7.62 -4.04 -9.86
CA ILE A 86 -8.43 -4.10 -8.64
C ILE A 86 -8.32 -2.80 -7.83
N ILE A 87 -7.10 -2.32 -7.60
CA ILE A 87 -6.85 -1.16 -6.74
C ILE A 87 -7.04 0.14 -7.53
N GLY A 88 -6.60 0.17 -8.78
CA GLY A 88 -6.63 1.32 -9.69
C GLY A 88 -8.01 1.65 -10.23
N TYR A 89 -8.76 0.65 -10.69
CA TYR A 89 -10.12 0.84 -11.22
C TYR A 89 -11.10 1.23 -10.11
N CYS A 90 -11.00 0.62 -8.93
CA CYS A 90 -11.87 0.94 -7.79
C CYS A 90 -11.71 2.37 -7.26
N LYS A 91 -10.63 3.08 -7.65
CA LYS A 91 -10.28 4.40 -7.12
C LYS A 91 -10.07 5.48 -8.19
N ASN A 92 -10.34 5.18 -9.47
CA ASN A 92 -10.18 6.10 -10.61
C ASN A 92 -8.79 6.77 -10.66
N ILE A 93 -7.71 5.99 -10.50
CA ILE A 93 -6.34 6.53 -10.45
C ILE A 93 -5.82 6.93 -11.83
#